data_AF-A0A967CU86-F1
#
_entry.id   AF-A0A967CU86-F1
#
_cell.length_a   1.000
_cell.length_b   1.000
_cell.length_c   1.000
_cell.angle_alpha   90.00
_cell.angle_beta   90.00
_cell.angle_gamma   90.00
#
_symmetry.space_group_name_H-M   'P 1'
#
loop_
_entity.id
_entity.type
_entity.pdbx_description
1 polymer ?
#
loop_
_entity_poly.entity_id
_entity_poly.type
_entity_poly.pdbx_seq_one_letter_code
_entity_poly.pdbx_strand_id
1 'polypeptide(L)'
;MPPLVLASASPRRLDLLRQVGFEPTEIDPPDVDETPAPHEEPRTYALRMAASKLAAVVPRHPGAVVVAADSVVVCSRRILPKAESEAEARACLDRLSGRRHRVLGAVAVGYPDGSVRTRLVETIVRFKRLERAEVDDYLRSGEWRGKAGGYAIQGRAARFVDFLSGSYSNVVGLPLFETVKLLKPALP
;
A
#
# COMPACT_ATOMS: atom_id res chain seq x y z
N MET A 1 6.72 26.88 3.80
CA MET A 1 6.38 25.65 3.04
C MET A 1 4.96 25.26 3.41
N PRO A 2 4.14 24.75 2.49
CA PRO A 2 2.84 24.21 2.87
C PRO A 2 3.03 23.06 3.87
N PRO A 3 2.14 22.88 4.87
CA PRO A 3 2.12 21.70 5.72
C PRO A 3 2.02 20.43 4.89
N LEU A 4 2.68 19.35 5.32
CA LEU A 4 2.57 18.03 4.71
C LEU A 4 1.68 17.14 5.57
N VAL A 5 0.58 16.65 5.04
CA VAL A 5 -0.36 15.78 5.74
C VAL A 5 -0.32 14.38 5.14
N LEU A 6 -0.13 13.36 5.98
CA LEU A 6 -0.25 11.96 5.57
C LEU A 6 -1.68 11.46 5.82
N ALA A 7 -2.42 11.25 4.74
CA ALA A 7 -3.76 10.69 4.74
C ALA A 7 -3.75 9.14 4.94
N SER A 8 -3.18 8.65 6.04
CA SER A 8 -3.09 7.22 6.32
C SER A 8 -2.81 6.89 7.79
N ALA A 9 -3.50 5.88 8.34
CA ALA A 9 -3.16 5.26 9.62
C ALA A 9 -1.99 4.25 9.56
N SER A 10 -1.38 4.01 8.38
CA SER A 10 -0.37 2.97 8.24
C SER A 10 1.00 3.45 8.76
N PRO A 11 1.53 2.86 9.85
CA PRO A 11 2.84 3.25 10.37
C PRO A 11 3.95 3.05 9.33
N ARG A 12 3.82 2.00 8.50
CA ARG A 12 4.77 1.72 7.40
C ARG A 12 4.87 2.85 6.39
N ARG A 13 3.76 3.55 6.10
CA ARG A 13 3.79 4.66 5.12
C ARG A 13 4.46 5.90 5.70
N LEU A 14 4.24 6.15 6.99
CA LEU A 14 4.95 7.18 7.74
C LEU A 14 6.45 6.91 7.75
N ASP A 15 6.86 5.68 8.10
CA ASP A 15 8.27 5.29 8.13
C ASP A 15 8.93 5.43 6.76
N LEU A 16 8.23 5.03 5.68
CA LEU A 16 8.70 5.20 4.31
C LEU A 16 8.86 6.68 3.92
N LEU A 17 7.91 7.56 4.26
CA LEU A 17 8.05 9.00 3.99
C LEU A 17 9.24 9.61 4.74
N ARG A 18 9.40 9.25 6.02
CA ARG A 18 10.54 9.67 6.84
C ARG A 18 11.87 9.22 6.28
N GLN A 19 11.94 8.00 5.76
CA GLN A 19 13.13 7.43 5.13
C GLN A 19 13.67 8.32 3.99
N VAL A 20 12.80 9.04 3.28
CA VAL A 20 13.17 9.94 2.17
C VAL A 20 13.17 11.42 2.55
N GLY A 21 13.18 11.74 3.85
CA GLY A 21 13.34 13.10 4.36
C GLY A 21 12.05 13.92 4.44
N PHE A 22 10.87 13.31 4.24
CA PHE A 22 9.59 13.98 4.40
C PHE A 22 8.97 13.61 5.75
N GLU A 23 8.90 14.59 6.65
CA GLU A 23 8.16 14.47 7.92
C GLU A 23 6.79 15.14 7.77
N PRO A 24 5.68 14.39 7.79
CA PRO A 24 4.36 14.97 7.83
C PRO A 24 4.18 15.80 9.11
N THR A 25 3.66 17.02 8.97
CA THR A 25 3.26 17.84 10.11
C THR A 25 2.04 17.26 10.83
N GLU A 26 1.23 16.48 10.10
CA GLU A 26 0.05 15.82 10.64
C GLU A 26 -0.19 14.47 9.95
N ILE A 27 -0.77 13.53 10.71
CA ILE A 27 -1.23 12.24 10.23
C ILE A 27 -2.74 12.22 10.41
N ASP A 28 -3.47 12.11 9.30
CA ASP A 28 -4.92 12.18 9.30
C ASP A 28 -5.54 11.00 8.54
N PRO A 29 -5.90 9.90 9.25
CA PRO A 29 -6.50 8.74 8.62
C PRO A 29 -7.84 9.05 7.93
N PRO A 30 -8.03 8.66 6.67
CA PRO A 30 -9.31 8.76 5.99
C PRO A 30 -10.29 7.67 6.48
N ASP A 31 -11.55 8.04 6.62
CA ASP A 31 -12.67 7.11 6.80
C ASP A 31 -13.40 6.95 5.45
N VAL A 32 -13.15 5.83 4.78
CA VAL A 32 -13.71 5.54 3.44
C VAL A 32 -14.09 4.07 3.33
N ASP A 33 -15.18 3.79 2.60
CA ASP A 33 -15.54 2.43 2.24
C ASP A 33 -14.51 1.85 1.25
N GLU A 34 -13.79 0.83 1.70
CA GLU A 34 -12.78 0.13 0.90
C GLU A 34 -13.35 -1.04 0.08
N THR A 35 -14.68 -1.23 0.06
CA THR A 35 -15.31 -2.31 -0.68
C THR A 35 -15.08 -2.13 -2.19
N PRO A 36 -14.54 -3.15 -2.90
CA PRO A 36 -14.44 -3.11 -4.36
C PRO A 36 -15.82 -3.08 -5.00
N ALA A 37 -16.01 -2.24 -6.02
CA ALA A 37 -17.26 -2.24 -6.78
C ALA A 37 -17.41 -3.53 -7.61
N PRO A 38 -18.64 -3.92 -7.99
CA PRO A 38 -18.86 -5.07 -8.86
C PRO A 38 -18.03 -4.97 -10.15
N HIS A 39 -17.27 -6.03 -10.45
CA HIS A 39 -16.40 -6.11 -11.63
C HIS A 39 -15.32 -5.04 -11.72
N GLU A 40 -14.96 -4.40 -10.61
CA GLU A 40 -13.93 -3.38 -10.60
C GLU A 40 -12.54 -4.00 -10.85
N GLU A 41 -11.85 -3.51 -11.88
CA GLU A 41 -10.50 -3.94 -12.20
C GLU A 41 -9.50 -3.51 -11.11
N PRO A 42 -8.54 -4.36 -10.70
CA PRO A 42 -7.65 -4.05 -9.57
C PRO A 42 -6.86 -2.74 -9.70
N ARG A 43 -6.48 -2.34 -10.92
CA ARG A 43 -5.80 -1.07 -11.17
C ARG A 43 -6.73 0.12 -10.94
N THR A 44 -7.97 0.01 -11.40
CA THR A 44 -9.03 1.01 -11.21
C THR A 44 -9.36 1.15 -9.72
N TYR A 45 -9.52 0.03 -9.02
CA TYR A 45 -9.73 -0.01 -7.58
C TYR A 45 -8.61 0.73 -6.83
N ALA A 46 -7.34 0.39 -7.08
CA ALA A 46 -6.21 1.01 -6.38
C ALA A 46 -6.17 2.54 -6.58
N LEU A 47 -6.36 2.99 -7.83
CA LEU A 47 -6.40 4.41 -8.17
C LEU A 47 -7.58 5.13 -7.50
N ARG A 48 -8.79 4.54 -7.58
CA ARG A 48 -9.99 5.07 -6.93
C ARG A 48 -9.79 5.19 -5.44
N MET A 49 -9.29 4.14 -4.78
CA MET A 49 -9.08 4.14 -3.33
C MET A 49 -8.08 5.20 -2.88
N ALA A 50 -6.96 5.38 -3.58
CA ALA A 50 -6.02 6.45 -3.27
C ALA A 50 -6.66 7.84 -3.44
N ALA A 51 -7.46 8.05 -4.49
CA ALA A 51 -8.17 9.30 -4.73
C ALA A 51 -9.28 9.56 -3.70
N SER A 52 -10.08 8.55 -3.34
CA SER A 52 -11.14 8.64 -2.32
C SER A 52 -10.56 8.99 -0.95
N LYS A 53 -9.45 8.34 -0.57
CA LYS A 53 -8.72 8.63 0.67
C LYS A 53 -8.21 10.07 0.71
N LEU A 54 -7.67 10.55 -0.41
CA LEU A 54 -7.25 11.95 -0.54
C LEU A 54 -8.45 12.91 -0.39
N ALA A 55 -9.54 12.65 -1.11
CA ALA A 55 -10.74 13.49 -1.13
C ALA A 55 -11.41 13.61 0.25
N ALA A 56 -11.32 12.58 1.10
CA ALA A 56 -11.83 12.61 2.47
C ALA A 56 -10.99 13.49 3.43
N VAL A 57 -9.74 13.78 3.09
CA VAL A 57 -8.78 14.49 3.97
C VAL A 57 -8.54 15.92 3.50
N VAL A 58 -8.43 16.17 2.19
CA VAL A 58 -8.14 17.51 1.64
C VAL A 58 -9.03 18.63 2.19
N PRO A 59 -10.37 18.47 2.33
CA PRO A 59 -11.23 19.53 2.88
C PRO A 59 -10.92 19.92 4.33
N ARG A 60 -10.28 19.02 5.10
CA ARG A 60 -9.90 19.25 6.50
C ARG A 60 -8.58 19.99 6.65
N HIS A 61 -7.81 20.12 5.56
CA HIS A 61 -6.46 20.68 5.54
C HIS A 61 -6.27 21.72 4.44
N PRO A 62 -7.00 22.86 4.50
CA PRO A 62 -6.83 23.92 3.51
C PRO A 62 -5.39 24.47 3.50
N GLY A 63 -4.81 24.60 2.31
CA GLY A 63 -3.45 25.12 2.14
C GLY A 63 -2.32 24.11 2.40
N ALA A 64 -2.64 22.85 2.70
CA ALA A 64 -1.66 21.78 2.87
C ALA A 64 -1.40 21.00 1.57
N VAL A 65 -0.26 20.30 1.54
CA VAL A 65 -0.01 19.19 0.63
C VAL A 65 -0.47 17.92 1.33
N VAL A 66 -1.44 17.21 0.76
CA VAL A 66 -1.99 15.98 1.35
C VAL A 66 -1.57 14.78 0.52
N VAL A 67 -1.02 13.75 1.15
CA VAL A 67 -0.60 12.50 0.51
C VAL A 67 -1.46 11.35 0.97
N ALA A 68 -2.19 10.74 0.05
CA ALA A 68 -2.89 9.48 0.27
C ALA A 68 -2.27 8.36 -0.56
N ALA A 69 -2.38 7.13 -0.08
CA ALA A 69 -1.98 5.96 -0.84
C ALA A 69 -2.85 4.75 -0.54
N ASP A 70 -2.95 3.87 -1.54
CA ASP A 70 -3.55 2.55 -1.41
C ASP A 70 -2.62 1.47 -1.97
N SER A 71 -2.77 0.25 -1.48
CA SER A 71 -1.91 -0.87 -1.87
C SER A 71 -2.72 -2.16 -1.88
N VAL A 72 -2.82 -2.79 -3.06
CA VAL A 72 -3.52 -4.05 -3.24
C VAL A 72 -2.59 -5.15 -3.72
N VAL A 73 -2.81 -6.35 -3.19
CA VAL A 73 -2.16 -7.57 -3.68
C VAL A 73 -3.12 -8.29 -4.61
N VAL A 74 -2.66 -8.63 -5.81
CA VAL A 74 -3.44 -9.28 -6.85
C VAL A 74 -2.77 -10.58 -7.25
N CYS A 75 -3.47 -11.69 -7.06
CA CYS A 75 -3.05 -13.00 -7.57
C CYS A 75 -3.97 -13.42 -8.71
N SER A 76 -3.40 -13.69 -9.88
CA SER A 76 -4.15 -13.86 -11.13
C SER A 76 -5.03 -12.62 -11.42
N ARG A 77 -6.36 -12.73 -11.31
CA ARG A 77 -7.32 -11.62 -11.47
C ARG A 77 -8.00 -11.19 -10.16
N ARG A 78 -7.63 -11.78 -9.01
CA ARG A 78 -8.32 -11.55 -7.73
C ARG A 78 -7.53 -10.62 -6.84
N ILE A 79 -8.20 -9.58 -6.32
CA ILE A 79 -7.71 -8.79 -5.20
C ILE A 79 -7.72 -9.68 -3.94
N LEU A 80 -6.59 -9.79 -3.27
CA LEU A 80 -6.50 -10.48 -1.99
C LEU A 80 -6.88 -9.50 -0.87
N PRO A 81 -7.70 -9.93 0.09
CA PRO A 81 -8.16 -9.06 1.16
C PRO A 81 -7.00 -8.67 2.08
N LYS A 82 -7.23 -7.66 2.90
CA LYS A 82 -6.47 -7.50 4.14
C LYS A 82 -6.87 -8.67 5.05
N ALA A 83 -5.89 -9.44 5.52
CA ALA A 83 -6.19 -10.59 6.37
C ALA A 83 -6.55 -10.12 7.78
N GLU A 84 -7.77 -10.38 8.22
CA GLU A 84 -8.29 -10.06 9.55
C GLU A 84 -8.36 -11.29 10.45
N SER A 85 -8.39 -12.49 9.85
CA SER A 85 -8.27 -13.77 10.54
C SER A 85 -7.07 -14.59 10.07
N GLU A 86 -6.63 -15.53 10.92
CA GLU A 86 -5.55 -16.46 10.55
C GLU A 86 -5.95 -17.33 9.36
N ALA A 87 -7.22 -17.73 9.28
CA ALA A 87 -7.75 -18.50 8.16
C ALA A 87 -7.64 -17.75 6.83
N GLU A 88 -7.94 -16.44 6.81
CA GLU A 88 -7.78 -15.60 5.63
C GLU A 88 -6.30 -15.41 5.26
N ALA A 89 -5.44 -15.19 6.25
CA ALA A 89 -4.00 -15.07 6.02
C ALA A 89 -3.44 -16.36 5.40
N ARG A 90 -3.81 -17.52 5.94
CA ARG A 90 -3.44 -18.83 5.40
C ARG A 90 -3.94 -19.02 3.97
N ALA A 91 -5.21 -18.73 3.71
CA ALA A 91 -5.79 -18.84 2.37
C ALA A 91 -5.09 -17.90 1.35
N CYS A 92 -4.63 -16.73 1.79
CA CYS A 92 -3.79 -15.86 0.96
C CYS A 92 -2.43 -16.49 0.69
N LEU A 93 -1.71 -16.94 1.73
CA LEU A 93 -0.39 -17.55 1.59
C LEU A 93 -0.40 -18.80 0.71
N ASP A 94 -1.42 -19.65 0.85
CA ASP A 94 -1.61 -20.84 0.01
C ASP A 94 -1.82 -20.47 -1.46
N ARG A 95 -2.54 -19.37 -1.72
CA ARG A 95 -2.71 -18.84 -3.09
C ARG A 95 -1.43 -18.27 -3.67
N LEU A 96 -0.59 -17.64 -2.85
CA LEU A 96 0.66 -17.00 -3.27
C LEU A 96 1.80 -18.02 -3.42
N SER A 97 1.75 -19.14 -2.69
CA SER A 97 2.79 -20.17 -2.65
C SER A 97 3.20 -20.66 -4.04
N GLY A 98 4.49 -20.49 -4.37
CA GLY A 98 5.08 -20.89 -5.65
C GLY A 98 4.63 -20.07 -6.86
N ARG A 99 3.97 -18.93 -6.67
CA ARG A 99 3.39 -18.12 -7.75
C ARG A 99 3.96 -16.71 -7.79
N ARG A 100 3.84 -16.10 -8.97
CA ARG A 100 3.96 -14.65 -9.14
C ARG A 100 2.64 -13.98 -8.82
N HIS A 101 2.70 -12.88 -8.10
CA HIS A 101 1.59 -11.99 -7.84
C HIS A 101 2.02 -10.54 -8.07
N ARG A 102 1.03 -9.66 -8.19
CA ARG A 102 1.24 -8.24 -8.40
C ARG A 102 0.89 -7.49 -7.14
N VAL A 103 1.68 -6.48 -6.81
CA VAL A 103 1.33 -5.45 -5.84
C VAL A 103 1.13 -4.16 -6.61
N LEU A 104 -0.09 -3.64 -6.56
CA LEU A 104 -0.44 -2.35 -7.15
C LEU A 104 -0.49 -1.34 -6.02
N GLY A 105 0.38 -0.34 -6.05
CA GLY A 105 0.30 0.79 -5.14
C GLY A 105 -0.04 2.06 -5.91
N ALA A 106 -1.07 2.73 -5.45
CA ALA A 106 -1.48 4.02 -5.95
C ALA A 106 -1.14 5.10 -4.93
N VAL A 107 -0.59 6.21 -5.39
CA VAL A 107 -0.36 7.42 -4.59
C VAL A 107 -1.13 8.57 -5.22
N ALA A 108 -1.78 9.37 -4.38
CA ALA A 108 -2.50 10.57 -4.76
C ALA A 108 -2.01 11.74 -3.89
N VAL A 109 -1.66 12.85 -4.53
CA VAL A 109 -1.22 14.08 -3.86
C VAL A 109 -2.15 15.22 -4.23
N GLY A 110 -2.73 15.86 -3.22
CA GLY A 110 -3.51 17.08 -3.34
C GLY A 110 -2.63 18.28 -2.97
N TYR A 111 -2.77 19.37 -3.73
CA TYR A 111 -1.95 20.57 -3.61
C TYR A 111 -2.80 21.77 -3.12
N PRO A 112 -2.15 22.81 -2.57
CA PRO A 112 -2.85 24.02 -2.09
C PRO A 112 -3.66 24.76 -3.17
N ASP A 113 -3.30 24.61 -4.45
CA ASP A 113 -4.01 25.20 -5.60
C ASP A 113 -5.26 24.40 -6.01
N GLY A 114 -5.59 23.33 -5.27
CA GLY A 114 -6.71 22.44 -5.56
C GLY A 114 -6.42 21.38 -6.61
N SER A 115 -5.23 21.39 -7.23
CA SER A 115 -4.85 20.35 -8.18
C SER A 115 -4.62 19.02 -7.45
N VAL A 116 -4.82 17.91 -8.18
CA VAL A 116 -4.57 16.56 -7.70
C VAL A 116 -3.74 15.81 -8.73
N ARG A 117 -2.72 15.08 -8.27
CA ARG A 117 -1.89 14.22 -9.12
C ARG A 117 -1.83 12.82 -8.56
N THR A 118 -1.99 11.83 -9.43
CA THR A 118 -1.96 10.41 -9.04
C THR A 118 -0.91 9.64 -9.83
N ARG A 119 -0.36 8.58 -9.22
CA ARG A 119 0.50 7.61 -9.88
C ARG A 119 0.15 6.20 -9.42
N LEU A 120 0.21 5.24 -10.33
CA LEU A 120 0.04 3.82 -10.08
C LEU A 120 1.35 3.10 -10.39
N VAL A 121 1.81 2.27 -9.46
CA VAL A 121 3.01 1.46 -9.60
C VAL A 121 2.64 -0.01 -9.44
N GLU A 122 3.08 -0.82 -10.39
CA GLU A 122 2.93 -2.26 -10.36
C GLU A 122 4.28 -2.90 -10.02
N THR A 123 4.27 -3.86 -9.10
CA THR A 123 5.46 -4.63 -8.74
C THR A 123 5.12 -6.10 -8.73
N ILE A 124 5.92 -6.91 -9.42
CA ILE A 124 5.77 -8.36 -9.46
C ILE A 124 6.63 -8.95 -8.35
N VAL A 125 6.02 -9.78 -7.52
CA VAL A 125 6.69 -10.55 -6.47
C VAL A 125 6.46 -12.02 -6.78
N ARG A 126 7.46 -12.87 -6.56
CA ARG A 126 7.30 -14.32 -6.60
C ARG A 126 7.65 -14.88 -5.23
N PHE A 127 6.79 -15.76 -4.74
CA PHE A 127 7.13 -16.59 -3.60
C PHE A 127 7.70 -17.92 -4.07
N LYS A 128 8.67 -18.45 -3.31
CA LYS A 128 9.01 -19.88 -3.37
C LYS A 128 7.77 -20.71 -3.03
N ARG A 129 7.84 -22.02 -3.29
CA ARG A 129 6.83 -22.93 -2.75
C ARG A 129 6.95 -22.97 -1.23
N LEU A 130 5.87 -22.61 -0.54
CA LEU A 130 5.81 -22.58 0.92
C LEU A 130 5.48 -23.97 1.45
N GLU A 131 6.22 -24.39 2.46
CA GLU A 131 5.91 -25.58 3.25
C GLU A 131 4.88 -25.23 4.33
N ARG A 132 4.10 -26.23 4.76
CA ARG A 132 3.08 -26.03 5.81
C ARG A 132 3.67 -25.45 7.09
N ALA A 133 4.82 -25.99 7.53
CA ALA A 133 5.52 -25.52 8.72
C ALA A 133 5.96 -24.05 8.61
N GLU A 134 6.35 -23.60 7.43
CA GLU A 134 6.73 -22.20 7.21
C GLU A 134 5.54 -21.24 7.27
N VAL A 135 4.39 -21.67 6.73
CA VAL A 135 3.13 -20.94 6.81
C VAL A 135 2.69 -20.85 8.28
N ASP A 136 2.70 -21.96 9.01
CA ASP A 136 2.34 -22.00 10.44
C ASP A 136 3.25 -21.12 11.30
N ASP A 137 4.56 -21.18 11.08
CA ASP A 137 5.53 -20.32 11.76
C ASP A 137 5.30 -18.83 11.46
N TYR A 138 5.03 -18.49 10.20
CA TYR A 138 4.75 -17.11 9.83
C TYR A 138 3.42 -16.61 10.42
N LEU A 139 2.38 -17.44 10.44
CA LEU A 139 1.09 -17.07 11.04
C LEU A 139 1.21 -16.83 12.55
N ARG A 140 1.99 -17.65 13.26
CA ARG A 140 2.29 -17.45 14.70
C ARG A 140 2.98 -16.12 15.00
N SER A 141 3.76 -15.57 14.06
CA SER A 141 4.41 -14.27 14.24
C SER A 141 3.44 -13.10 14.33
N GLY A 142 2.23 -13.24 13.77
CA GLY A 142 1.26 -12.16 13.72
C GLY A 142 1.53 -11.06 12.70
N GLU A 143 2.64 -11.14 11.95
CA GLU A 143 3.02 -10.11 10.97
C GLU A 143 2.03 -9.99 9.81
N TRP A 144 1.13 -10.94 9.60
CA TRP A 144 0.10 -10.91 8.56
C TRP A 144 -1.08 -9.96 8.84
N ARG A 145 -1.33 -9.63 10.12
CA ARG A 145 -2.54 -8.91 10.55
C ARG A 145 -2.71 -7.57 9.83
N GLY A 146 -3.89 -7.37 9.25
CA GLY A 146 -4.29 -6.14 8.55
C GLY A 146 -3.54 -5.89 7.24
N LYS A 147 -2.80 -6.88 6.70
CA LYS A 147 -2.01 -6.71 5.47
C LYS A 147 -2.71 -7.36 4.29
N ALA A 148 -2.75 -6.62 3.18
CA ALA A 148 -3.23 -7.14 1.91
C ALA A 148 -2.41 -8.38 1.50
N GLY A 149 -3.10 -9.48 1.16
CA GLY A 149 -2.46 -10.75 0.84
C GLY A 149 -1.82 -11.46 2.04
N GLY A 150 -2.03 -10.97 3.27
CA GLY A 150 -1.60 -11.63 4.49
C GLY A 150 -0.10 -11.69 4.71
N TYR A 151 0.72 -10.83 4.08
CA TYR A 151 2.17 -10.86 4.29
C TYR A 151 2.84 -9.49 4.43
N ALA A 152 4.03 -9.46 5.04
CA ALA A 152 4.87 -8.29 5.22
C ALA A 152 6.28 -8.52 4.65
N ILE A 153 6.60 -7.97 3.47
CA ILE A 153 7.90 -8.21 2.82
C ILE A 153 9.12 -7.71 3.63
N GLN A 154 8.92 -6.73 4.51
CA GLN A 154 9.96 -6.19 5.39
C GLN A 154 10.23 -7.06 6.64
N GLY A 155 9.36 -8.03 6.91
CA GLY A 155 9.45 -8.91 8.06
C GLY A 155 9.84 -10.34 7.67
N ARG A 156 9.35 -11.32 8.41
CA ARG A 156 9.64 -12.75 8.21
C ARG A 156 9.24 -13.27 6.83
N ALA A 157 8.25 -12.66 6.17
CA ALA A 157 7.87 -13.07 4.82
C ALA A 157 8.96 -12.77 3.77
N ALA A 158 9.99 -11.98 4.09
CA ALA A 158 11.16 -11.79 3.23
C ALA A 158 11.79 -13.14 2.82
N ARG A 159 11.80 -14.14 3.72
CA ARG A 159 12.35 -15.49 3.44
C ARG A 159 11.57 -16.26 2.36
N PHE A 160 10.36 -15.82 2.03
CA PHE A 160 9.51 -16.43 1.03
C PHE A 160 9.74 -15.86 -0.37
N VAL A 161 10.27 -14.64 -0.47
CA VAL A 161 10.42 -13.91 -1.73
C VAL A 161 11.72 -14.32 -2.41
N ASP A 162 11.62 -14.98 -3.57
CA ASP A 162 12.78 -15.38 -4.38
C ASP A 162 12.97 -14.53 -5.65
N PHE A 163 12.00 -13.66 -5.95
CA PHE A 163 12.06 -12.71 -7.06
C PHE A 163 11.18 -11.50 -6.80
N LEU A 164 11.70 -10.32 -7.17
CA LEU A 164 10.96 -9.07 -7.21
C LEU A 164 11.36 -8.28 -8.46
N SER A 165 10.37 -7.75 -9.17
CA SER A 165 10.58 -6.84 -10.31
C SER A 165 9.64 -5.64 -10.18
N GLY A 166 10.22 -4.46 -10.02
CA GLY A 166 9.51 -3.21 -9.73
C GLY A 166 10.03 -2.55 -8.46
N SER A 167 9.14 -1.93 -7.69
CA SER A 167 9.49 -1.11 -6.53
C SER A 167 9.30 -1.86 -5.22
N TYR A 168 10.38 -2.04 -4.45
CA TYR A 168 10.31 -2.65 -3.12
C TYR A 168 9.42 -1.83 -2.17
N SER A 169 9.59 -0.50 -2.14
CA SER A 169 8.81 0.37 -1.26
C SER A 169 7.31 0.33 -1.60
N ASN A 170 6.97 0.14 -2.88
CA ASN A 170 5.60 -0.10 -3.32
C ASN A 170 4.99 -1.35 -2.67
N VAL A 171 5.78 -2.44 -2.56
CA VAL A 171 5.36 -3.67 -1.86
C VAL A 171 5.20 -3.45 -0.36
N VAL A 172 6.05 -2.62 0.25
CA VAL A 172 5.93 -2.26 1.68
C VAL A 172 4.66 -1.44 1.93
N GLY A 173 4.30 -0.54 1.02
CA GLY A 173 3.02 0.18 1.03
C GLY A 173 3.02 1.61 0.48
N LEU A 174 4.15 2.10 -0.03
CA LEU A 174 4.25 3.43 -0.66
C LEU A 174 5.33 3.46 -1.75
N PRO A 175 5.00 3.72 -3.03
CA PRO A 175 6.00 3.85 -4.09
C PRO A 175 6.80 5.15 -3.92
N LEU A 176 7.98 5.06 -3.30
CA LEU A 176 8.73 6.22 -2.82
C LEU A 176 9.25 7.10 -3.96
N PHE A 177 9.77 6.50 -5.02
CA PHE A 177 10.25 7.25 -6.18
C PHE A 177 9.16 8.14 -6.78
N GLU A 178 7.98 7.57 -7.02
CA GLU A 178 6.82 8.28 -7.54
C GLU A 178 6.29 9.30 -6.54
N THR A 179 6.24 8.95 -5.26
CA THR A 179 5.79 9.85 -4.19
C THR A 179 6.67 11.08 -4.11
N VAL A 180 8.00 10.92 -4.08
CA VAL A 180 8.96 12.04 -4.07
C VAL A 180 8.82 12.89 -5.32
N LYS A 181 8.64 12.29 -6.51
CA LYS A 181 8.40 13.06 -7.75
C LYS A 181 7.12 13.89 -7.70
N LEU A 182 6.09 13.42 -6.99
CA LEU A 182 4.87 14.19 -6.76
C LEU A 182 5.07 15.28 -5.69
N LEU A 183 5.89 15.05 -4.67
CA LEU A 183 6.10 16.02 -3.59
C LEU A 183 7.04 17.17 -3.95
N LYS A 184 8.10 16.90 -4.72
CA LYS A 184 9.14 17.89 -5.09
C LYS A 184 8.63 19.25 -5.63
N PRO A 185 7.59 19.30 -6.47
CA PRO A 185 7.07 20.59 -6.95
C PRO A 185 6.47 21.47 -5.86
N ALA A 186 6.07 20.90 -4.72
CA ALA A 186 5.38 21.60 -3.64
C ALA A 186 6.19 21.73 -2.35
N LEU A 187 7.21 20.89 -2.20
CA LEU A 187 8.09 20.81 -1.04
C LEU A 187 9.55 20.70 -1.53
N PRO A 188 10.47 21.58 -1.10
CA PRO A 188 11.90 21.52 -1.44
C PRO A 188 12.55 20.19 -1.07
#